data_AF-A0A7G9YBM0-F1
#
_entry.id   AF-A0A7G9YBM0-F1
#
_cell.length_a   1.000
_cell.length_b   1.000
_cell.length_c   1.000
_cell.angle_alpha   90.00
_cell.angle_beta   90.00
_cell.angle_gamma   90.00
#
_symmetry.space_group_name_H-M   'P 1'
#
loop_
_entity.id
_entity.type
_entity.pdbx_description
1 polymer ?
#
loop_
_entity_poly.entity_id
_entity_poly.type
_entity_poly.pdbx_seq_one_letter_code
_entity_poly.pdbx_strand_id
1 'polypeptide(L)'
;MEGDAENLLIPTIAEIIGRPLAKHGVSIVNVGSTAFLRYSRIFQRENLDEFMGMPVAIITDCDIKPNRYYEDNGKDVPDSEYLEQIKRAIVKKQDAYTGRPVKTFVSPYWTLEYVIALSDFKKEFYRAVLQAGKIKNSNQIGLTEAKEDEINKDVETKFKEWRDGKFSDEKIAFEIYNNFIIGKEISKAIIAQCFAKILSEYFDREDIAKKLLGDDKFGYIIDAINYATSENVNKAENADD
;
A
#
# COMPACT_ATOMS: atom_id res chain seq x y z
N MET A 1 -10.72 2.78 -2.17
CA MET A 1 -9.78 1.88 -1.44
C MET A 1 -10.55 0.72 -0.83
N GLU A 2 -9.87 -0.36 -0.45
CA GLU A 2 -10.49 -1.56 0.15
C GLU A 2 -10.65 -1.44 1.67
N GLY A 3 -9.65 -0.87 2.33
CA GLY A 3 -9.57 -0.84 3.78
C GLY A 3 -9.18 0.51 4.37
N ASP A 4 -9.09 0.50 5.70
CA ASP A 4 -8.75 1.68 6.49
C ASP A 4 -7.25 1.99 6.50
N ALA A 5 -6.40 0.99 6.26
CA ALA A 5 -4.96 1.18 6.22
C ALA A 5 -4.58 2.19 5.13
N GLU A 6 -5.18 2.04 3.96
CA GLU A 6 -5.04 2.93 2.83
C GLU A 6 -5.52 4.36 3.10
N ASN A 7 -6.66 4.51 3.77
CA ASN A 7 -7.23 5.83 4.08
C ASN A 7 -6.29 6.66 4.95
N LEU A 8 -5.43 6.01 5.71
CA LEU A 8 -4.45 6.65 6.59
C LEU A 8 -3.10 6.88 5.88
N LEU A 9 -2.66 5.91 5.07
CA LEU A 9 -1.33 5.98 4.44
C LEU A 9 -1.29 6.86 3.19
N ILE A 10 -2.33 6.81 2.34
CA ILE A 10 -2.31 7.55 1.08
C ILE A 10 -2.21 9.06 1.28
N PRO A 11 -2.99 9.71 2.17
CA PRO A 11 -2.82 11.13 2.42
C PRO A 11 -1.40 11.49 2.86
N THR A 12 -0.82 10.66 3.73
CA THR A 12 0.54 10.85 4.25
C THR A 12 1.58 10.77 3.13
N ILE A 13 1.51 9.72 2.30
CA ILE A 13 2.41 9.56 1.15
C ILE A 13 2.22 10.72 0.16
N ALA A 14 0.98 11.08 -0.15
CA ALA A 14 0.64 12.17 -1.05
C ALA A 14 1.21 13.51 -0.56
N GLU A 15 1.13 13.78 0.74
CA GLU A 15 1.81 14.93 1.33
C GLU A 15 3.32 14.83 1.11
N ILE A 16 3.96 13.75 1.52
CA ILE A 16 5.41 13.58 1.44
C ILE A 16 5.94 13.83 0.01
N ILE A 17 5.28 13.27 -1.01
CA ILE A 17 5.69 13.43 -2.41
C ILE A 17 5.27 14.77 -3.05
N GLY A 18 4.77 15.72 -2.26
CA GLY A 18 4.44 17.08 -2.72
C GLY A 18 3.10 17.20 -3.45
N ARG A 19 2.19 16.24 -3.28
CA ARG A 19 0.83 16.24 -3.86
C ARG A 19 -0.27 16.12 -2.79
N PRO A 20 -0.37 17.05 -1.81
CA PRO A 20 -1.38 16.96 -0.76
C PRO A 20 -2.80 16.90 -1.35
N LEU A 21 -3.53 15.80 -1.12
CA LEU A 21 -4.82 15.54 -1.77
C LEU A 21 -5.83 16.69 -1.60
N ALA A 22 -5.87 17.29 -0.42
CA ALA A 22 -6.75 18.42 -0.10
C ALA A 22 -6.52 19.63 -1.02
N LYS A 23 -5.26 19.91 -1.40
CA LYS A 23 -4.92 21.02 -2.30
C LYS A 23 -5.38 20.78 -3.74
N HIS A 24 -5.58 19.52 -4.11
CA HIS A 24 -6.04 19.11 -5.44
C HIS A 24 -7.53 18.76 -5.47
N GLY A 25 -8.27 18.97 -4.37
CA GLY A 25 -9.69 18.63 -4.29
C GLY A 25 -9.98 17.13 -4.34
N VAL A 26 -8.99 16.28 -4.03
CA VAL A 26 -9.12 14.82 -4.09
C VAL A 26 -9.69 14.31 -2.77
N SER A 27 -10.77 13.52 -2.88
CA SER A 27 -11.38 12.82 -1.74
C SER A 27 -11.05 11.33 -1.79
N ILE A 28 -10.79 10.73 -0.63
CA ILE A 28 -10.65 9.27 -0.52
C ILE A 28 -12.00 8.67 -0.13
N VAL A 29 -12.41 7.63 -0.87
CA VAL A 29 -13.60 6.85 -0.56
C VAL A 29 -13.19 5.41 -0.26
N ASN A 30 -13.51 4.95 0.95
CA ASN A 30 -13.48 3.54 1.30
C ASN A 30 -14.78 2.89 0.84
N VAL A 31 -14.70 1.94 -0.09
CA VAL A 31 -15.88 1.28 -0.64
C VAL A 31 -16.08 -0.14 -0.11
N GLY A 32 -15.12 -0.67 0.66
CA GLY A 32 -15.06 -2.08 1.03
C GLY A 32 -14.83 -3.00 -0.17
N SER A 33 -14.24 -4.17 0.06
CA SER A 33 -13.74 -5.08 -0.99
C SER A 33 -14.78 -5.54 -2.04
N THR A 34 -16.09 -5.49 -1.74
CA THR A 34 -17.14 -6.06 -2.61
C THR A 34 -17.84 -5.05 -3.53
N ALA A 35 -17.57 -3.75 -3.40
CA ALA A 35 -18.39 -2.71 -4.06
C ALA A 35 -17.69 -1.94 -5.19
N PHE A 36 -16.40 -2.18 -5.48
CA PHE A 36 -15.66 -1.42 -6.50
C PHE A 36 -16.34 -1.37 -7.87
N LEU A 37 -16.88 -2.49 -8.33
CA LEU A 37 -17.54 -2.55 -9.64
C LEU A 37 -18.77 -1.63 -9.72
N ARG A 38 -19.49 -1.45 -8.61
CA ARG A 38 -20.67 -0.58 -8.57
C ARG A 38 -20.25 0.88 -8.51
N TYR A 39 -19.25 1.20 -7.67
CA TYR A 39 -18.76 2.56 -7.53
C TYR A 39 -18.04 3.07 -8.79
N SER A 40 -17.19 2.26 -9.42
CA SER A 40 -16.53 2.62 -10.69
C SER A 40 -17.53 3.01 -11.77
N ARG A 41 -18.59 2.22 -11.95
CA ARG A 41 -19.64 2.48 -12.96
C ARG A 41 -20.40 3.80 -12.77
N ILE A 42 -20.44 4.37 -11.57
CA ILE A 42 -21.08 5.69 -11.34
C ILE A 42 -20.35 6.79 -12.14
N PHE A 43 -19.03 6.66 -12.26
CA PHE A 43 -18.17 7.62 -12.94
C PHE A 43 -17.96 7.30 -14.42
N GLN A 44 -18.22 6.06 -14.83
CA GLN A 44 -18.14 5.59 -16.23
C GLN A 44 -19.45 5.85 -16.96
N ARG A 45 -19.60 7.06 -17.49
CA ARG A 45 -20.78 7.44 -18.28
C ARG A 45 -20.66 6.91 -19.70
N GLU A 46 -21.76 6.36 -20.23
CA GLU A 46 -21.85 5.95 -21.64
C GLU A 46 -21.84 7.17 -22.57
N ASN A 47 -22.51 8.26 -22.16
CA ASN A 47 -22.50 9.52 -22.89
C ASN A 47 -21.31 10.39 -22.46
N LEU A 48 -20.43 10.71 -23.41
CA LEU A 48 -19.27 11.56 -23.17
C LEU A 48 -19.65 13.01 -22.80
N ASP A 49 -20.83 13.48 -23.20
CA ASP A 49 -21.31 14.81 -22.82
C ASP A 49 -21.71 14.90 -21.34
N GLU A 50 -21.95 13.76 -20.69
CA GLU A 50 -22.20 13.65 -19.24
C GLU A 50 -20.91 13.45 -18.43
N PHE A 51 -19.76 13.44 -19.10
CA PHE A 51 -18.48 13.17 -18.49
C PHE A 51 -18.02 14.35 -17.63
N MET A 52 -17.84 14.09 -16.33
CA MET A 52 -17.44 15.14 -15.38
C MET A 52 -15.95 15.50 -15.44
N GLY A 53 -15.13 14.83 -16.27
CA GLY A 53 -13.71 15.15 -16.45
C GLY A 53 -12.79 14.85 -15.28
N MET A 54 -13.35 14.37 -14.15
CA MET A 54 -12.64 14.17 -12.91
C MET A 54 -11.92 12.82 -12.90
N PRO A 55 -10.59 12.77 -12.70
CA PRO A 55 -9.85 11.52 -12.62
C PRO A 55 -10.29 10.71 -11.39
N VAL A 56 -10.53 9.42 -11.57
CA VAL A 56 -10.90 8.50 -10.48
C VAL A 56 -9.88 7.37 -10.42
N ALA A 57 -9.08 7.34 -9.34
CA ALA A 57 -8.13 6.27 -9.10
C ALA A 57 -8.75 5.19 -8.19
N ILE A 58 -8.74 3.94 -8.65
CA ILE A 58 -9.02 2.77 -7.82
C ILE A 58 -7.69 2.14 -7.45
N ILE A 59 -7.50 1.85 -6.18
CA ILE A 59 -6.36 1.07 -5.70
C ILE A 59 -6.89 -0.16 -4.97
N THR A 60 -6.30 -1.31 -5.27
CA THR A 60 -6.74 -2.65 -4.83
C THR A 60 -5.54 -3.57 -4.68
N ASP A 61 -5.67 -4.59 -3.83
CA ASP A 61 -4.63 -5.58 -3.59
C ASP A 61 -4.42 -6.52 -4.80
N CYS A 62 -3.33 -7.27 -4.87
CA CYS A 62 -3.15 -8.30 -5.91
C CYS A 62 -3.92 -9.59 -5.57
N ASP A 63 -4.01 -9.88 -4.27
CA ASP A 63 -4.57 -11.11 -3.69
C ASP A 63 -3.87 -12.42 -4.07
N ILE A 64 -2.74 -12.36 -4.78
CA ILE A 64 -1.90 -13.53 -5.08
C ILE A 64 -0.88 -13.72 -3.96
N LYS A 65 -1.11 -14.77 -3.16
CA LYS A 65 -0.25 -15.13 -2.02
C LYS A 65 1.13 -15.57 -2.51
N PRO A 66 2.22 -15.19 -1.82
CA PRO A 66 3.57 -15.62 -2.19
C PRO A 66 3.72 -17.15 -2.06
N ASN A 67 4.64 -17.73 -2.84
CA ASN A 67 4.93 -19.18 -2.83
C ASN A 67 5.14 -19.73 -1.41
N ARG A 68 5.82 -18.95 -0.57
CA ARG A 68 6.07 -19.24 0.84
C ARG A 68 4.83 -19.54 1.68
N TYR A 69 3.67 -19.01 1.29
CA TYR A 69 2.40 -19.33 1.94
C TYR A 69 2.00 -20.81 1.77
N TYR A 70 2.45 -21.45 0.70
CA TYR A 70 2.09 -22.82 0.35
C TYR A 70 3.21 -23.84 0.64
N GLU A 71 4.42 -23.38 1.00
CA GLU A 71 5.57 -24.23 1.36
C GLU A 71 5.21 -25.22 2.47
N ASP A 72 4.51 -24.77 3.53
CA ASP A 72 4.09 -25.62 4.65
C ASP A 72 3.08 -26.72 4.22
N ASN A 73 2.44 -26.55 3.07
CA ASN A 73 1.51 -27.52 2.49
C ASN A 73 2.16 -28.41 1.41
N GLY A 74 3.49 -28.36 1.27
CA GLY A 74 4.24 -29.17 0.31
C GLY A 74 3.98 -28.82 -1.16
N LYS A 75 3.45 -27.62 -1.42
CA LYS A 75 3.26 -27.11 -2.79
C LYS A 75 4.43 -26.20 -3.14
N ASP A 76 5.24 -26.67 -4.08
CA ASP A 76 6.29 -25.87 -4.71
C ASP A 76 5.75 -25.32 -6.03
N VAL A 77 5.51 -24.00 -6.08
CA VAL A 77 5.05 -23.30 -7.28
C VAL A 77 6.28 -22.61 -7.87
N PRO A 78 6.68 -22.91 -9.13
CA PRO A 78 7.82 -22.24 -9.75
C PRO A 78 7.64 -20.71 -9.78
N ASP A 79 8.71 -19.95 -9.55
CA ASP A 79 8.67 -18.48 -9.56
C ASP A 79 8.08 -17.91 -10.86
N SER A 80 8.37 -18.54 -12.01
CA SER A 80 7.80 -18.14 -13.30
C SER A 80 6.27 -18.25 -13.32
N GLU A 81 5.71 -19.29 -12.68
CA GLU A 81 4.28 -19.48 -12.58
C GLU A 81 3.66 -18.48 -11.60
N TYR A 82 4.31 -18.23 -10.47
CA TYR A 82 3.89 -17.21 -9.50
C TYR A 82 3.80 -15.82 -10.12
N LEU A 83 4.84 -15.39 -10.85
CA LEU A 83 4.85 -14.11 -11.55
C LEU A 83 3.78 -14.01 -12.63
N GLU A 84 3.48 -15.12 -13.31
CA GLU A 84 2.40 -15.18 -14.29
C GLU A 84 1.01 -15.09 -13.65
N GLN A 85 0.82 -15.70 -12.47
CA GLN A 85 -0.42 -15.56 -11.68
C GLN A 85 -0.63 -14.11 -11.24
N ILE A 86 0.41 -13.43 -10.76
CA ILE A 86 0.36 -12.00 -10.41
C ILE A 86 -0.06 -11.16 -11.62
N LYS A 87 0.61 -11.34 -12.77
CA LYS A 87 0.30 -10.59 -14.00
C LYS A 87 -1.15 -10.75 -14.41
N ARG A 88 -1.65 -12.00 -14.42
CA ARG A 88 -3.05 -12.30 -14.75
C ARG A 88 -4.03 -11.65 -13.77
N ALA A 89 -3.72 -11.68 -12.48
CA ALA A 89 -4.57 -11.06 -11.45
C ALA A 89 -4.65 -9.53 -11.62
N ILE A 90 -3.51 -8.88 -11.87
CA ILE A 90 -3.43 -7.44 -12.12
C ILE A 90 -4.26 -7.08 -13.35
N VAL A 91 -4.03 -7.73 -14.49
CA VAL A 91 -4.77 -7.48 -15.74
C VAL A 91 -6.27 -7.70 -15.52
N LYS A 92 -6.66 -8.80 -14.88
CA LYS A 92 -8.06 -9.09 -14.60
C LYS A 92 -8.75 -7.98 -13.78
N LYS A 93 -8.09 -7.45 -12.74
CA LYS A 93 -8.64 -6.36 -11.92
C LYS A 93 -8.68 -5.04 -12.71
N GLN A 94 -7.67 -4.78 -13.53
CA GLN A 94 -7.63 -3.60 -14.39
C GLN A 94 -8.77 -3.64 -15.43
N ASP A 95 -8.96 -4.76 -16.13
CA ASP A 95 -10.02 -4.95 -17.10
C ASP A 95 -11.42 -4.86 -16.48
N ALA A 96 -11.57 -5.31 -15.23
CA ALA A 96 -12.85 -5.30 -14.54
C ALA A 96 -13.32 -3.89 -14.12
N TYR A 97 -12.40 -2.99 -13.79
CA TYR A 97 -12.71 -1.72 -13.12
C TYR A 97 -12.27 -0.47 -13.88
N THR A 98 -11.35 -0.59 -14.83
CA THR A 98 -10.88 0.55 -15.64
C THR A 98 -11.87 0.89 -16.74
N GLY A 99 -12.09 2.18 -16.94
CA GLY A 99 -12.96 2.73 -17.97
C GLY A 99 -13.06 4.22 -17.72
N ARG A 100 -12.91 5.07 -18.75
CA ARG A 100 -12.79 6.54 -18.58
C ARG A 100 -13.88 7.08 -17.64
N PRO A 101 -13.56 7.93 -16.62
CA PRO A 101 -12.25 8.45 -16.18
C PRO A 101 -11.60 7.58 -15.08
N VAL A 102 -12.06 6.36 -14.89
CA VAL A 102 -11.61 5.46 -13.84
C VAL A 102 -10.37 4.71 -14.31
N LYS A 103 -9.29 4.77 -13.53
CA LYS A 103 -8.07 3.96 -13.73
C LYS A 103 -7.78 3.13 -12.48
N THR A 104 -7.44 1.87 -12.70
CA THR A 104 -7.18 0.90 -11.62
C THR A 104 -5.69 0.64 -11.45
N PHE A 105 -5.21 0.78 -10.22
CA PHE A 105 -3.84 0.58 -9.78
C PHE A 105 -3.81 -0.58 -8.81
N VAL A 106 -3.19 -1.67 -9.22
CA VAL A 106 -3.17 -2.90 -8.43
C VAL A 106 -1.82 -3.01 -7.74
N SER A 107 -1.84 -3.40 -6.46
CA SER A 107 -0.62 -3.73 -5.73
C SER A 107 0.26 -4.70 -6.53
N PRO A 108 1.59 -4.52 -6.60
CA PRO A 108 2.46 -5.36 -7.41
C PRO A 108 2.58 -6.79 -6.87
N TYR A 109 2.30 -6.98 -5.59
CA TYR A 109 2.24 -8.29 -4.93
C TYR A 109 1.06 -8.33 -3.95
N TRP A 110 0.89 -9.48 -3.30
CA TRP A 110 -0.19 -9.86 -2.40
C TRP A 110 -1.08 -8.73 -1.85
N THR A 111 -0.71 -8.10 -0.73
CA THR A 111 -1.45 -7.00 -0.09
C THR A 111 -0.56 -5.79 0.14
N LEU A 112 -1.16 -4.63 0.42
CA LEU A 112 -0.44 -3.41 0.81
C LEU A 112 0.65 -3.67 1.86
N GLU A 113 0.33 -4.31 2.98
CA GLU A 113 1.28 -4.49 4.08
C GLU A 113 2.43 -5.39 3.71
N TYR A 114 2.15 -6.46 2.94
CA TYR A 114 3.18 -7.34 2.43
C TYR A 114 4.11 -6.60 1.46
N VAL A 115 3.56 -5.76 0.59
CA VAL A 115 4.34 -4.95 -0.35
C VAL A 115 5.21 -3.92 0.36
N ILE A 116 4.70 -3.26 1.41
CA ILE A 116 5.53 -2.36 2.24
C ILE A 116 6.61 -3.17 2.97
N ALA A 117 6.33 -4.38 3.44
CA ALA A 117 7.32 -5.23 4.09
C ALA A 117 8.41 -5.76 3.12
N LEU A 118 8.14 -5.79 1.82
CA LEU A 118 9.12 -6.08 0.76
C LEU A 118 9.99 -4.87 0.39
N SER A 119 9.46 -3.66 0.59
CA SER A 119 10.05 -2.38 0.18
C SER A 119 11.30 -2.01 0.98
N ASP A 120 12.01 -0.95 0.57
CA ASP A 120 13.13 -0.38 1.31
C ASP A 120 12.72 0.22 2.67
N PHE A 121 11.42 0.27 2.95
CA PHE A 121 10.84 0.66 4.24
C PHE A 121 10.57 -0.50 5.19
N LYS A 122 10.99 -1.73 4.86
CA LYS A 122 10.68 -2.94 5.66
C LYS A 122 11.04 -2.81 7.15
N LYS A 123 12.13 -2.11 7.47
CA LYS A 123 12.57 -1.92 8.86
C LYS A 123 11.70 -0.95 9.62
N GLU A 124 11.38 0.18 8.99
CA GLU A 124 10.47 1.20 9.49
C GLU A 124 9.04 0.67 9.62
N PHE A 125 8.61 -0.16 8.67
CA PHE A 125 7.33 -0.83 8.70
C PHE A 125 7.26 -1.89 9.80
N TYR A 126 8.31 -2.71 9.98
CA TYR A 126 8.36 -3.66 11.11
C TYR A 126 8.29 -2.96 12.46
N ARG A 127 8.97 -1.81 12.60
CA ARG A 127 8.83 -0.94 13.78
C ARG A 127 7.38 -0.50 13.99
N ALA A 128 6.68 -0.06 12.94
CA ALA A 128 5.26 0.28 13.00
C ALA A 128 4.39 -0.90 13.46
N VAL A 129 4.70 -2.12 13.00
CA VAL A 129 4.01 -3.35 13.41
C VAL A 129 4.18 -3.62 14.91
N LEU A 130 5.40 -3.47 15.44
CA LEU A 130 5.65 -3.64 16.87
C LEU A 130 4.98 -2.54 17.71
N GLN A 131 5.03 -1.29 17.26
CA GLN A 131 4.30 -0.17 17.88
C GLN A 131 2.80 -0.46 17.96
N ALA A 132 2.19 -0.87 16.85
CA ALA A 132 0.78 -1.24 16.79
C ALA A 132 0.44 -2.41 17.73
N GLY A 133 1.32 -3.42 17.81
CA GLY A 133 1.18 -4.54 18.74
C GLY A 133 1.20 -4.11 20.20
N LYS A 134 2.05 -3.14 20.58
CA LYS A 134 2.08 -2.60 21.94
C LYS A 134 0.84 -1.74 22.24
N ILE A 135 0.35 -0.96 21.27
CA ILE A 135 -0.89 -0.16 21.40
C ILE A 135 -2.10 -1.07 21.59
N LYS A 136 -2.24 -2.14 20.79
CA LYS A 136 -3.35 -3.12 20.92
C LYS A 136 -3.44 -3.72 22.32
N ASN A 137 -2.30 -3.93 22.98
CA ASN A 137 -2.22 -4.56 24.30
C ASN A 137 -2.23 -3.57 25.48
N SER A 138 -2.51 -2.28 25.23
CA SER A 138 -2.50 -1.25 26.28
C SER A 138 -3.83 -0.53 26.43
N ASN A 139 -4.23 -0.28 27.68
CA ASN A 139 -5.36 0.59 28.02
C ASN A 139 -4.95 2.08 28.09
N GLN A 140 -3.67 2.41 27.90
CA GLN A 140 -3.17 3.78 27.84
C GLN A 140 -3.02 4.22 26.38
N ILE A 141 -3.40 5.46 26.09
CA ILE A 141 -3.61 6.00 24.73
C ILE A 141 -2.28 6.26 23.97
N GLY A 142 -1.10 5.96 24.53
CA GLY A 142 0.17 6.25 23.86
C GLY A 142 1.33 5.32 24.18
N LEU A 143 2.26 5.22 23.23
CA LEU A 143 3.61 4.70 23.44
C LEU A 143 4.40 5.69 24.30
N THR A 144 5.08 5.19 25.32
CA THR A 144 6.04 5.97 26.12
C THR A 144 7.42 5.89 25.47
N GLU A 145 8.30 6.88 25.71
CA GLU A 145 9.68 6.87 25.20
C GLU A 145 10.41 5.56 25.52
N ALA A 146 10.27 5.06 26.76
CA ALA A 146 10.87 3.78 27.15
C ALA A 146 10.37 2.58 26.33
N LYS A 147 9.11 2.58 25.90
CA LYS A 147 8.56 1.53 25.02
C LYS A 147 9.06 1.69 23.59
N GLU A 148 9.24 2.92 23.12
CA GLU A 148 9.82 3.18 21.80
C GLU A 148 11.29 2.69 21.74
N ASP A 149 12.06 2.92 22.80
CA ASP A 149 13.43 2.40 22.93
C ASP A 149 13.48 0.87 22.95
N GLU A 150 12.56 0.22 23.66
CA GLU A 150 12.42 -1.24 23.67
C GLU A 150 12.15 -1.76 22.25
N ILE A 151 11.19 -1.15 21.55
CA ILE A 151 10.84 -1.53 20.17
C ILE A 151 12.04 -1.35 19.25
N ASN A 152 12.78 -0.24 19.35
CA ASN A 152 13.94 0.00 18.49
C ASN A 152 15.01 -1.08 18.71
N LYS A 153 15.25 -1.50 19.96
CA LYS A 153 16.17 -2.61 20.27
C LYS A 153 15.68 -3.95 19.70
N ASP A 154 14.37 -4.23 19.80
CA ASP A 154 13.77 -5.44 19.25
C ASP A 154 13.90 -5.48 17.72
N VAL A 155 13.68 -4.34 17.05
CA VAL A 155 13.86 -4.20 15.59
C VAL A 155 15.30 -4.51 15.19
N GLU A 156 16.30 -3.87 15.82
CA GLU A 156 17.71 -4.13 15.50
C GLU A 156 18.10 -5.58 15.75
N THR A 157 17.65 -6.15 16.87
CA THR A 157 17.92 -7.55 17.21
C THR A 157 17.34 -8.49 16.16
N LYS A 158 16.07 -8.29 15.78
CA LYS A 158 15.39 -9.13 14.80
C LYS A 158 16.02 -9.04 13.40
N PHE A 159 16.36 -7.83 12.95
CA PHE A 159 17.02 -7.65 11.66
C PHE A 159 18.44 -8.21 11.65
N LYS A 160 19.16 -8.17 12.78
CA LYS A 160 20.43 -8.86 12.93
C LYS A 160 20.25 -10.37 12.81
N GLU A 161 19.28 -10.95 13.52
CA GLU A 161 18.97 -12.39 13.41
C GLU A 161 18.64 -12.81 11.97
N TRP A 162 17.79 -12.04 11.28
CA TRP A 162 17.42 -12.32 9.89
C TRP A 162 18.62 -12.22 8.94
N ARG A 163 19.49 -11.21 9.14
CA ARG A 163 20.72 -11.06 8.36
C ARG A 163 21.69 -12.21 8.62
N ASP A 164 21.94 -12.56 9.87
CA ASP A 164 22.87 -13.63 10.26
C ASP A 164 22.34 -15.00 9.79
N GLY A 165 21.01 -15.17 9.78
CA GLY A 165 20.31 -16.30 9.19
C GLY A 165 20.18 -16.28 7.67
N LYS A 166 20.69 -15.24 6.98
CA LYS A 166 20.65 -15.06 5.52
C LYS A 166 19.23 -15.10 4.93
N PHE A 167 18.28 -14.46 5.60
CA PHE A 167 16.91 -14.38 5.11
C PHE A 167 16.88 -13.49 3.86
N SER A 168 16.14 -13.92 2.83
CA SER A 168 15.82 -13.04 1.69
C SER A 168 14.78 -11.99 2.08
N ASP A 169 14.62 -10.99 1.24
CA ASP A 169 13.63 -9.95 1.45
C ASP A 169 12.20 -10.49 1.43
N GLU A 170 11.91 -11.45 0.55
CA GLU A 170 10.62 -12.14 0.50
C GLU A 170 10.36 -12.92 1.79
N LYS A 171 11.40 -13.56 2.34
CA LYS A 171 11.29 -14.26 3.62
C LYS A 171 11.02 -13.29 4.76
N ILE A 172 11.73 -12.16 4.81
CA ILE A 172 11.50 -11.11 5.82
C ILE A 172 10.09 -10.55 5.71
N ALA A 173 9.65 -10.19 4.51
CA ALA A 173 8.31 -9.66 4.28
C ALA A 173 7.21 -10.63 4.68
N PHE A 174 7.38 -11.92 4.35
CA PHE A 174 6.47 -12.98 4.75
C PHE A 174 6.43 -13.15 6.28
N GLU A 175 7.59 -13.14 6.95
CA GLU A 175 7.65 -13.21 8.41
C GLU A 175 6.89 -12.04 9.06
N ILE A 176 7.15 -10.81 8.61
CA ILE A 176 6.46 -9.60 9.10
C ILE A 176 4.96 -9.74 8.89
N TYR A 177 4.51 -10.09 7.69
CA TYR A 177 3.09 -10.16 7.39
C TYR A 177 2.40 -11.34 8.08
N ASN A 178 2.86 -12.57 7.83
CA ASN A 178 2.17 -13.77 8.27
C ASN A 178 2.31 -14.00 9.78
N ASN A 179 3.51 -13.84 10.35
CA ASN A 179 3.76 -14.21 11.75
C ASN A 179 3.53 -13.04 12.71
N PHE A 180 3.86 -11.81 12.33
CA PHE A 180 3.65 -10.65 13.20
C PHE A 180 2.29 -9.99 13.00
N ILE A 181 1.86 -9.72 11.78
CA ILE A 181 0.56 -9.05 11.56
C ILE A 181 -0.57 -10.05 11.75
N ILE A 182 -0.61 -11.12 10.94
CA ILE A 182 -1.70 -12.11 11.00
C ILE A 182 -1.61 -12.97 12.26
N GLY A 183 -0.45 -13.58 12.53
CA GLY A 183 -0.26 -14.50 13.67
C GLY A 183 -0.47 -13.87 15.06
N LYS A 184 -0.30 -12.55 15.20
CA LYS A 184 -0.60 -11.81 16.44
C LYS A 184 -1.87 -10.95 16.35
N GLU A 185 -2.60 -11.08 15.25
CA GLU A 185 -3.85 -10.38 14.97
C GLU A 185 -3.74 -8.84 15.15
N ILE A 186 -2.63 -8.26 14.72
CA ILE A 186 -2.40 -6.81 14.88
C ILE A 186 -3.26 -6.06 13.85
N SER A 187 -3.97 -5.02 14.30
CA SER A 187 -4.84 -4.24 13.43
C SER A 187 -4.04 -3.51 12.34
N LYS A 188 -4.37 -3.81 11.09
CA LYS A 188 -3.83 -3.14 9.89
C LYS A 188 -4.00 -1.62 9.94
N ALA A 189 -5.12 -1.14 10.47
CA ALA A 189 -5.37 0.30 10.64
C ALA A 189 -4.41 0.93 11.66
N ILE A 190 -4.15 0.27 12.80
CA ILE A 190 -3.20 0.79 13.80
C ILE A 190 -1.76 0.76 13.23
N ILE A 191 -1.41 -0.29 12.48
CA ILE A 191 -0.12 -0.38 11.77
C ILE A 191 0.03 0.80 10.81
N ALA A 192 -1.00 1.07 10.00
CA ALA A 192 -1.02 2.19 9.07
C ALA A 192 -0.87 3.55 9.78
N GLN A 193 -1.53 3.76 10.93
CA GLN A 193 -1.34 4.97 11.74
C GLN A 193 0.10 5.11 12.24
N CYS A 194 0.68 4.04 12.80
CA CYS A 194 2.05 4.04 13.30
C CYS A 194 3.05 4.30 12.16
N PHE A 195 2.84 3.67 11.00
CA PHE A 195 3.71 3.85 9.84
C PHE A 195 3.58 5.26 9.25
N ALA A 196 2.37 5.81 9.17
CA ALA A 196 2.14 7.21 8.76
C ALA A 196 2.84 8.21 9.69
N LYS A 197 2.80 7.98 11.01
CA LYS A 197 3.54 8.76 12.01
C LYS A 197 5.04 8.69 11.73
N ILE A 198 5.58 7.47 11.59
CA ILE A 198 7.00 7.26 11.29
C ILE A 198 7.42 8.00 10.03
N LEU A 199 6.64 7.91 8.94
CA LEU A 199 6.94 8.58 7.68
C LEU A 199 6.90 10.12 7.83
N SER A 200 5.94 10.65 8.59
CA SER A 200 5.80 12.09 8.84
C SER A 200 6.90 12.68 9.74
N GLU A 201 7.48 11.87 10.61
CA GLU A 201 8.55 12.26 11.54
C GLU A 201 9.96 12.13 10.93
N TYR A 202 10.08 11.76 9.65
CA TYR A 202 11.36 11.81 8.94
C TYR A 202 11.92 13.24 8.96
N PHE A 203 13.19 13.35 9.35
CA PHE A 203 13.87 14.65 9.50
C PHE A 203 13.94 15.42 8.18
N ASP A 204 14.25 14.72 7.08
CA ASP A 204 14.34 15.31 5.74
C ASP A 204 13.20 14.78 4.85
N ARG A 205 12.25 15.68 4.55
CA ARG A 205 11.10 15.38 3.69
C ARG A 205 11.51 15.07 2.24
N GLU A 206 12.57 15.69 1.73
CA GLU A 206 13.03 15.45 0.37
C GLU A 206 13.67 14.07 0.24
N ASP A 207 14.42 13.64 1.25
CA ASP A 207 15.04 12.31 1.28
C ASP A 207 14.00 11.20 1.31
N ILE A 208 13.02 11.28 2.21
CA ILE A 208 11.92 10.32 2.29
C ILE A 208 11.08 10.31 1.00
N ALA A 209 10.84 11.47 0.39
CA ALA A 209 10.14 11.56 -0.88
C ALA A 209 10.93 10.87 -2.01
N LYS A 210 12.25 11.09 -2.10
CA LYS A 210 13.12 10.40 -3.07
C LYS A 210 13.11 8.90 -2.84
N LYS A 211 13.17 8.45 -1.59
CA LYS A 211 13.11 7.02 -1.24
C LYS A 211 11.78 6.39 -1.65
N LEU A 212 10.65 7.05 -1.39
CA LEU A 212 9.33 6.59 -1.85
C LEU A 212 9.23 6.56 -3.39
N LEU A 213 9.66 7.62 -4.06
CA LEU A 213 9.61 7.73 -5.52
C LEU A 213 10.56 6.75 -6.24
N GLY A 214 11.65 6.36 -5.59
CA GLY A 214 12.63 5.40 -6.11
C GLY A 214 12.28 3.93 -5.86
N ASP A 215 11.30 3.64 -4.99
CA ASP A 215 10.91 2.30 -4.61
C ASP A 215 9.73 1.80 -5.46
N ASP A 216 9.97 0.78 -6.27
CA ASP A 216 8.98 0.20 -7.19
C ASP A 216 7.76 -0.39 -6.45
N LYS A 217 7.92 -0.78 -5.18
CA LYS A 217 6.83 -1.31 -4.34
C LYS A 217 5.77 -0.25 -4.03
N PHE A 218 6.13 1.04 -4.08
CA PHE A 218 5.18 2.16 -3.92
C PHE A 218 4.64 2.70 -5.25
N GLY A 219 5.15 2.22 -6.40
CA GLY A 219 4.82 2.75 -7.73
C GLY A 219 3.32 2.84 -8.00
N TYR A 220 2.56 1.78 -7.68
CA TYR A 220 1.10 1.77 -7.90
C TYR A 220 0.34 2.82 -7.07
N ILE A 221 0.80 3.12 -5.84
CA ILE A 221 0.22 4.17 -4.98
C ILE A 221 0.58 5.55 -5.53
N ILE A 222 1.85 5.74 -5.88
CA ILE A 222 2.36 7.00 -6.43
C ILE A 222 1.64 7.34 -7.74
N ASP A 223 1.50 6.36 -8.64
CA ASP A 223 0.80 6.52 -9.91
C ASP A 223 -0.68 6.85 -9.70
N ALA A 224 -1.32 6.22 -8.72
CA ALA A 224 -2.71 6.52 -8.36
C ALA A 224 -2.87 7.93 -7.81
N ILE A 225 -1.96 8.38 -6.93
CA ILE A 225 -1.94 9.76 -6.41
C ILE A 225 -1.73 10.74 -7.56
N ASN A 226 -0.74 10.50 -8.42
CA ASN A 226 -0.43 11.33 -9.58
C ASN A 226 -1.64 11.46 -10.52
N TYR A 227 -2.32 10.34 -10.78
CA TYR A 227 -3.52 10.32 -11.61
C TYR A 227 -4.68 11.09 -10.98
N ALA A 228 -5.00 10.81 -9.72
CA ALA A 228 -6.10 11.48 -9.02
C ALA A 228 -5.87 12.99 -8.84
N THR A 229 -4.60 13.42 -8.73
CA THR A 229 -4.22 14.83 -8.57
C THR A 229 -3.89 15.54 -9.90
N SER A 230 -4.05 14.85 -11.04
CA SER A 230 -3.89 15.46 -12.35
C SER A 230 -5.03 16.42 -12.67
N GLU A 231 -4.77 17.44 -13.50
CA GLU A 231 -5.83 18.31 -14.00
C GLU A 231 -6.82 17.51 -14.87
N ASN A 232 -8.06 18.00 -14.97
CA ASN A 232 -9.16 17.34 -15.68
C ASN A 232 -8.72 16.69 -17.01
N VAL A 233 -9.13 15.44 -17.22
CA VAL A 233 -8.78 14.61 -18.38
C VAL A 233 -9.38 15.16 -19.70
N ASN A 234 -10.17 16.23 -19.62
CA ASN A 234 -10.87 16.88 -20.75
C ASN A 234 -9.96 17.69 -21.69
N LYS A 235 -8.65 17.80 -21.45
CA LYS A 235 -7.74 18.61 -22.28
C LYS A 235 -6.92 17.82 -23.32
N ALA A 236 -7.04 16.50 -23.40
CA ALA A 236 -6.12 15.68 -24.20
C ALA A 236 -6.63 15.22 -25.58
N GLU A 237 -7.83 15.59 -26.04
CA GLU A 237 -8.34 15.17 -27.37
C GLU A 237 -9.01 16.33 -28.15
N ASN A 238 -8.46 17.54 -28.06
CA ASN A 238 -8.72 18.64 -29.02
C ASN A 238 -7.41 19.21 -29.60
N ALA A 239 -6.33 18.44 -29.55
CA ALA A 239 -5.03 18.79 -30.09
C ALA A 239 -4.43 17.57 -30.79
N ASP A 240 -5.18 17.00 -31.72
CA ASP A 240 -4.67 16.35 -32.93
C ASP A 240 -5.82 16.46 -33.95
N ASP A 241 -5.44 16.90 -35.15
CA ASP A 241 -6.26 17.42 -36.26
C ASP A 241 -7.45 16.55 -36.72
#